data_AF-A0A976PV41-F1
#
_entry.id   AF-A0A976PV41-F1
#
_cell.length_a   1.000
_cell.length_b   1.000
_cell.length_c   1.000
_cell.angle_alpha   90.00
_cell.angle_beta   90.00
_cell.angle_gamma   90.00
#
_symmetry.space_group_name_H-M   'P 1'
#
loop_
_entity.id
_entity.type
_entity.pdbx_description
1 polymer ?
#
loop_
_entity_poly.entity_id
_entity_poly.type
_entity_poly.pdbx_seq_one_letter_code
_entity_poly.pdbx_strand_id
1 'polypeptide(L)'
;MTKKVSLVVMAIALVALPTMAQKTPEKVVAAYDALANIILDMREAEHDFVVAVLDGHMHGAKMLFKKGDYEGAAAEMALVANEGDNAVGGVRKRLLEGGHHFNAEGEEQGIFEPGYVVVNREAKKKMLAASSALRQAKDDVARKAAWDDFAGVAKPLLAGE
;
A
#
# COMPACT_ATOMS: atom_id res chain seq x y z
N MET A 1 8.23 72.32 -53.13
CA MET A 1 6.92 71.61 -53.10
C MET A 1 7.04 70.42 -52.17
N THR A 2 6.58 70.61 -50.94
CA THR A 2 6.47 69.64 -49.85
C THR A 2 5.33 68.67 -50.12
N LYS A 3 5.58 67.36 -50.14
CA LYS A 3 4.52 66.34 -50.06
C LYS A 3 4.71 65.47 -48.84
N LYS A 4 3.58 65.31 -48.15
CA LYS A 4 3.38 64.94 -46.76
C LYS A 4 3.67 63.46 -46.51
N VAL A 5 4.23 63.22 -45.33
CA VAL A 5 4.21 61.95 -44.61
C VAL A 5 2.75 61.50 -44.42
N SER A 6 2.45 60.24 -44.70
CA SER A 6 1.30 59.54 -44.11
C SER A 6 1.72 58.12 -43.78
N LEU A 7 2.21 58.02 -42.55
CA LEU A 7 2.44 56.83 -41.77
C LEU A 7 1.07 56.15 -41.56
N VAL A 8 0.77 55.06 -42.28
CA VAL A 8 -0.39 54.23 -41.94
C VAL A 8 0.07 53.25 -40.87
N VAL A 9 -0.13 53.66 -39.63
CA VAL A 9 -0.11 52.78 -38.46
C VAL A 9 -1.32 51.85 -38.59
N MET A 10 -1.10 50.63 -39.08
CA MET A 10 -2.14 49.59 -39.07
C MET A 10 -2.20 49.04 -37.65
N ALA A 11 -3.19 49.54 -36.89
CA ALA A 11 -3.46 49.11 -35.54
C ALA A 11 -3.83 47.61 -35.49
N ILE A 12 -3.22 46.95 -34.52
CA ILE A 12 -3.40 45.57 -34.11
C ILE A 12 -4.87 45.29 -33.76
N ALA A 13 -5.47 44.29 -34.37
CA ALA A 13 -6.58 43.55 -33.78
C ALA A 13 -6.05 42.15 -33.41
N LEU A 14 -5.31 42.08 -32.30
CA LEU A 14 -5.14 40.84 -31.57
C LEU A 14 -6.55 40.45 -31.12
N VAL A 15 -7.16 39.48 -31.80
CA VAL A 15 -8.38 38.85 -31.29
C VAL A 15 -7.96 38.12 -30.03
N ALA A 16 -8.06 38.81 -28.88
CA ALA A 16 -8.09 38.17 -27.58
C ALA A 16 -9.37 37.33 -27.56
N LEU A 17 -9.28 36.09 -28.05
CA LEU A 17 -10.29 35.09 -27.76
C LEU A 17 -10.37 35.04 -26.23
N PRO A 18 -11.54 35.27 -25.62
CA PRO A 18 -11.67 35.06 -24.21
C PRO A 18 -11.36 33.57 -23.99
N THR A 19 -10.29 33.28 -23.25
CA THR A 19 -10.11 31.99 -22.59
C THR A 19 -11.19 31.89 -21.52
N MET A 20 -12.45 31.79 -21.96
CA MET A 20 -13.54 31.31 -21.14
C MET A 20 -13.08 29.93 -20.71
N ALA A 21 -12.77 29.78 -19.42
CA ALA A 21 -12.50 28.48 -18.82
C ALA A 21 -13.64 27.57 -19.25
N GLN A 22 -13.38 26.72 -20.25
CA GLN A 22 -14.40 25.90 -20.86
C GLN A 22 -14.74 24.86 -19.80
N LYS A 23 -15.90 25.02 -19.13
CA LYS A 23 -16.33 24.09 -18.09
C LYS A 23 -16.30 22.69 -18.70
N THR A 24 -15.52 21.80 -18.11
CA THR A 24 -15.44 20.40 -18.56
C THR A 24 -16.85 19.83 -18.63
N PRO A 25 -17.25 19.18 -19.74
CA PRO A 25 -18.58 18.60 -19.86
C PRO A 25 -18.85 17.63 -18.70
N GLU A 26 -20.03 17.72 -18.10
CA GLU A 26 -20.37 16.94 -16.90
C GLU A 26 -20.26 15.43 -17.12
N LYS A 27 -20.53 14.96 -18.34
CA LYS A 27 -20.33 13.55 -18.72
C LYS A 27 -18.87 13.13 -18.71
N VAL A 28 -17.95 14.02 -19.05
CA VAL A 28 -16.50 13.75 -19.00
C VAL A 28 -16.04 13.68 -17.54
N VAL A 29 -16.50 14.62 -16.70
CA VAL A 29 -16.21 14.59 -15.25
C VAL A 29 -16.73 13.30 -14.62
N ALA A 30 -17.99 12.93 -14.88
CA ALA A 30 -18.58 11.70 -14.36
C ALA A 30 -17.85 10.43 -14.81
N ALA A 31 -17.34 10.40 -16.05
CA ALA A 31 -16.53 9.29 -16.53
C ALA A 31 -15.18 9.21 -15.80
N TYR A 32 -14.53 10.36 -15.53
CA TYR A 32 -13.29 10.41 -14.75
C TYR A 32 -13.51 10.03 -13.28
N ASP A 33 -14.61 10.47 -12.66
CA ASP A 33 -14.98 10.08 -11.30
C ASP A 33 -15.21 8.56 -11.20
N ALA A 34 -15.89 7.96 -12.18
CA ALA A 34 -16.08 6.51 -12.22
C ALA A 34 -14.75 5.75 -12.34
N LEU A 35 -13.82 6.23 -13.16
CA LEU A 35 -12.47 5.66 -13.27
C LEU A 35 -11.70 5.79 -11.94
N ALA A 36 -11.79 6.94 -11.26
CA ALA A 36 -11.14 7.15 -9.97
C ALA A 36 -11.70 6.19 -8.90
N ASN A 37 -13.02 6.02 -8.83
CA ASN A 37 -13.65 5.11 -7.87
C ASN A 37 -13.21 3.66 -8.08
N ILE A 38 -13.14 3.18 -9.33
CA ILE A 38 -12.66 1.82 -9.62
C ILE A 38 -11.23 1.60 -9.09
N ILE A 39 -10.36 2.60 -9.22
CA ILE A 39 -8.98 2.53 -8.73
C ILE A 39 -8.95 2.46 -7.20
N LEU A 40 -9.78 3.28 -6.52
CA LEU A 40 -9.86 3.30 -5.07
C LEU A 40 -10.46 2.00 -4.52
N ASP A 41 -11.55 1.51 -5.11
CA ASP A 41 -12.20 0.25 -4.74
C ASP A 41 -11.24 -0.94 -4.92
N MET A 42 -10.42 -0.93 -5.98
CA MET A 42 -9.40 -1.94 -6.20
C MET A 42 -8.31 -1.92 -5.12
N ARG A 43 -7.91 -0.72 -4.66
CA ARG A 43 -6.92 -0.56 -3.57
C ARG A 43 -7.46 -1.13 -2.25
N GLU A 44 -8.73 -0.85 -1.93
CA GLU A 44 -9.38 -1.40 -0.74
C GLU A 44 -9.48 -2.93 -0.81
N ALA A 45 -9.89 -3.47 -1.97
CA ALA A 45 -9.95 -4.91 -2.17
C ALA A 45 -8.57 -5.60 -2.06
N GLU A 46 -7.48 -4.97 -2.54
CA GLU A 46 -6.12 -5.49 -2.36
C GLU A 46 -5.73 -5.51 -0.88
N HIS A 47 -6.00 -4.42 -0.16
CA HIS A 47 -5.73 -4.35 1.29
C HIS A 47 -6.44 -5.46 2.05
N ASP A 48 -7.76 -5.62 1.83
CA ASP A 48 -8.57 -6.63 2.49
C ASP A 48 -8.09 -8.05 2.17
N PHE A 49 -7.68 -8.29 0.93
CA PHE A 49 -7.09 -9.56 0.53
C PHE A 49 -5.80 -9.85 1.30
N VAL A 50 -4.88 -8.88 1.40
CA VAL A 50 -3.64 -9.04 2.15
C VAL A 50 -3.94 -9.31 3.62
N VAL A 51 -4.80 -8.50 4.26
CA VAL A 51 -5.17 -8.69 5.68
C VAL A 51 -5.76 -10.08 5.91
N ALA A 52 -6.63 -10.57 5.01
CA ALA A 52 -7.20 -11.91 5.11
C ALA A 52 -6.14 -13.03 5.03
N VAL A 53 -5.14 -12.89 4.15
CA VAL A 53 -4.00 -13.83 4.07
C VAL A 53 -3.20 -13.84 5.37
N LEU A 54 -2.90 -12.66 5.91
CA LEU A 54 -2.15 -12.55 7.16
C LEU A 54 -2.91 -13.09 8.37
N ASP A 55 -4.23 -12.86 8.43
CA ASP A 55 -5.08 -13.45 9.47
C ASP A 55 -5.12 -14.97 9.36
N GLY A 56 -5.14 -15.52 8.14
CA GLY A 56 -5.01 -16.96 7.89
C GLY A 56 -3.71 -17.54 8.49
N HIS A 57 -2.57 -16.92 8.23
CA HIS A 57 -1.27 -17.33 8.80
C HIS A 57 -1.23 -17.12 10.33
N MET A 58 -1.79 -16.03 10.84
CA MET A 58 -1.90 -15.77 12.29
C MET A 58 -2.73 -16.85 12.99
N HIS A 59 -3.85 -17.25 12.37
CA HIS A 59 -4.69 -18.35 12.83
C HIS A 59 -3.92 -19.68 12.82
N GLY A 60 -3.23 -19.98 11.71
CA GLY A 60 -2.37 -21.16 11.58
C GLY A 60 -1.31 -21.24 12.68
N ALA A 61 -0.55 -20.15 12.88
CA ALA A 61 0.45 -20.02 13.93
C ALA A 61 -0.13 -20.31 15.31
N LYS A 62 -1.30 -19.72 15.63
CA LYS A 62 -1.98 -19.90 16.91
C LYS A 62 -2.42 -21.35 17.13
N MET A 63 -2.92 -22.00 16.09
CA MET A 63 -3.39 -23.39 16.17
C MET A 63 -2.23 -24.36 16.35
N LEU A 64 -1.11 -24.17 15.64
CA LEU A 64 0.10 -24.97 15.79
C LEU A 64 0.73 -24.78 17.18
N PHE A 65 0.81 -23.53 17.64
CA PHE A 65 1.32 -23.20 18.97
C PHE A 65 0.54 -23.92 20.07
N LYS A 66 -0.80 -23.89 20.01
CA LYS A 66 -1.68 -24.59 20.96
C LYS A 66 -1.54 -26.11 20.92
N LYS A 67 -1.18 -26.68 19.77
CA LYS A 67 -0.93 -28.12 19.60
C LYS A 67 0.46 -28.54 20.09
N GLY A 68 1.32 -27.59 20.47
CA GLY A 68 2.71 -27.85 20.84
C GLY A 68 3.65 -28.00 19.64
N ASP A 69 3.17 -27.74 18.41
CA ASP A 69 4.02 -27.69 17.23
C ASP A 69 4.63 -26.30 17.09
N TYR A 70 5.69 -26.06 17.87
CA TYR A 70 6.34 -24.75 17.95
C TYR A 70 7.19 -24.44 16.70
N GLU A 71 7.70 -25.45 16.02
CA GLU A 71 8.45 -25.26 14.79
C GLU A 71 7.53 -24.85 13.64
N GLY A 72 6.38 -25.53 13.49
CA GLY A 72 5.32 -25.14 12.58
C GLY A 72 4.74 -23.77 12.92
N ALA A 73 4.47 -23.49 14.20
CA ALA A 73 4.00 -22.16 14.62
C ALA A 73 5.00 -21.06 14.24
N ALA A 74 6.30 -21.28 14.47
CA ALA A 74 7.33 -20.32 14.10
C ALA A 74 7.43 -20.11 12.58
N ALA A 75 7.18 -21.15 11.77
CA ALA A 75 7.12 -21.03 10.32
C ALA A 75 5.95 -20.12 9.88
N GLU A 76 4.75 -20.34 10.42
CA GLU A 76 3.58 -19.47 10.15
C GLU A 76 3.81 -18.03 10.63
N MET A 77 4.43 -17.82 11.80
CA MET A 77 4.82 -16.48 12.27
C MET A 77 5.76 -15.78 11.29
N ALA A 78 6.69 -16.52 10.68
CA ALA A 78 7.58 -15.97 9.67
C ALA A 78 6.86 -15.66 8.35
N LEU A 79 5.82 -16.41 8.00
CA LEU A 79 4.96 -16.10 6.84
C LEU A 79 4.19 -14.80 7.09
N VAL A 80 3.59 -14.59 8.27
CA VAL A 80 2.98 -13.30 8.65
C VAL A 80 3.98 -12.16 8.50
N ALA A 81 5.19 -12.32 9.05
CA ALA A 81 6.22 -11.27 9.02
C ALA A 81 6.70 -10.92 7.60
N ASN A 82 6.56 -11.85 6.65
CA ASN A 82 6.90 -11.63 5.25
C ASN A 82 5.72 -11.20 4.40
N GLU A 83 4.57 -10.90 5.01
CA GLU A 83 3.30 -10.56 4.37
C GLU A 83 2.69 -11.71 3.54
N GLY A 84 2.95 -12.95 3.93
CA GLY A 84 2.54 -14.11 3.14
C GLY A 84 3.38 -14.30 1.87
N ASP A 85 2.98 -15.28 1.08
CA ASP A 85 3.71 -15.92 -0.02
C ASP A 85 4.41 -14.96 -1.01
N ASN A 86 5.61 -15.32 -1.48
CA ASN A 86 6.27 -14.70 -2.64
C ASN A 86 5.33 -14.60 -3.86
N ALA A 87 4.29 -15.45 -3.93
CA ALA A 87 3.21 -15.39 -4.90
C ALA A 87 2.42 -14.05 -4.91
N VAL A 88 2.25 -13.37 -3.77
CA VAL A 88 1.56 -12.06 -3.68
C VAL A 88 2.48 -10.91 -4.10
N GLY A 89 3.79 -11.03 -3.86
CA GLY A 89 4.77 -10.05 -4.34
C GLY A 89 4.74 -9.85 -5.86
N GLY A 90 4.42 -10.90 -6.62
CA GLY A 90 4.22 -10.81 -8.08
C GLY A 90 2.91 -10.13 -8.50
N VAL A 91 1.89 -10.10 -7.63
CA VAL A 91 0.65 -9.34 -7.86
C VAL A 91 0.90 -7.86 -7.56
N ARG A 92 1.49 -7.55 -6.40
CA ARG A 92 1.85 -6.18 -6.04
C ARG A 92 2.76 -5.56 -7.11
N LYS A 93 3.76 -6.30 -7.61
CA LYS A 93 4.61 -5.85 -8.74
C LYS A 93 3.84 -5.53 -10.03
N ARG A 94 2.78 -6.26 -10.35
CA ARG A 94 1.96 -5.95 -11.53
C ARG A 94 1.08 -4.72 -11.32
N LEU A 95 0.61 -4.50 -10.10
CA LEU A 95 -0.15 -3.28 -9.74
C LEU A 95 0.76 -2.05 -9.75
N LEU A 96 2.00 -2.19 -9.27
CA LEU A 96 3.10 -1.23 -9.41
C LEU A 96 3.33 -0.83 -10.88
N GLU A 97 3.46 -1.81 -11.77
CA GLU A 97 3.67 -1.60 -13.22
C GLU A 97 2.48 -0.88 -13.91
N GLY A 98 1.27 -0.99 -13.34
CA GLY A 98 0.07 -0.29 -13.83
C GLY A 98 0.01 1.21 -13.50
N GLY A 99 0.98 1.76 -12.77
CA GLY A 99 1.02 3.18 -12.39
C GLY A 99 0.10 3.54 -11.21
N HIS A 100 -0.43 2.55 -10.50
CA HIS A 100 -1.21 2.75 -9.28
C HIS A 100 -0.27 2.92 -8.07
N HIS A 101 0.51 4.00 -8.10
CA HIS A 101 1.45 4.38 -7.04
C HIS A 101 1.00 5.68 -6.35
N PHE A 102 0.71 5.60 -5.06
CA PHE A 102 0.82 6.73 -4.16
C PHE A 102 2.21 6.63 -3.50
N ASN A 103 3.19 7.41 -3.98
CA ASN A 103 4.51 7.62 -3.36
C ASN A 103 5.66 6.61 -3.64
N ALA A 104 6.03 6.43 -4.91
CA ALA A 104 7.19 5.61 -5.32
C ALA A 104 8.53 5.97 -4.62
N GLU A 105 8.79 7.26 -4.37
CA GLU A 105 10.02 7.72 -3.67
C GLU A 105 10.00 7.35 -2.17
N GLY A 106 8.83 7.40 -1.53
CA GLY A 106 8.66 6.92 -0.16
C GLY A 106 8.82 5.41 -0.06
N GLU A 107 8.27 4.66 -1.01
CA GLU A 107 8.36 3.19 -1.05
C GLU A 107 9.80 2.68 -1.14
N GLU A 108 10.66 3.31 -1.98
CA GLU A 108 12.09 2.98 -2.06
C GLU A 108 12.82 3.19 -0.71
N GLN A 109 12.33 4.12 0.11
CA GLN A 109 12.85 4.40 1.45
C GLN A 109 12.23 3.48 2.52
N GLY A 110 11.19 2.71 2.17
CA GLY A 110 10.40 1.88 3.07
C GLY A 110 9.31 2.65 3.83
N ILE A 111 8.93 3.83 3.32
CA ILE A 111 7.83 4.66 3.79
C ILE A 111 6.63 4.35 2.89
N PHE A 112 5.71 3.56 3.42
CA PHE A 112 4.51 3.16 2.72
C PHE A 112 3.33 3.98 3.21
N GLU A 113 2.43 4.36 2.32
CA GLU A 113 1.17 4.95 2.76
C GLU A 113 0.38 3.97 3.63
N PRO A 114 -0.44 4.49 4.57
CA PRO A 114 -1.40 3.66 5.30
C PRO A 114 -2.18 2.74 4.34
N GLY A 115 -2.27 1.46 4.70
CA GLY A 115 -2.95 0.41 3.91
C GLY A 115 -2.14 -0.22 2.77
N TYR A 116 -0.96 0.31 2.43
CA TYR A 116 -0.17 -0.23 1.31
C TYR A 116 0.82 -1.33 1.73
N VAL A 117 1.44 -1.20 2.89
CA VAL A 117 2.24 -2.25 3.54
C VAL A 117 1.70 -2.46 4.94
N VAL A 118 1.10 -3.62 5.17
CA VAL A 118 0.49 -3.99 6.45
C VAL A 118 1.60 -4.29 7.47
N VAL A 119 2.68 -4.92 7.04
CA VAL A 119 3.85 -5.27 7.86
C VAL A 119 5.05 -4.44 7.42
N ASN A 120 5.22 -3.28 8.07
CA ASN A 120 6.37 -2.42 7.82
C ASN A 120 7.70 -3.07 8.27
N ARG A 121 8.83 -2.44 7.90
CA ARG A 121 10.18 -2.95 8.20
C ARG A 121 10.42 -3.21 9.69
N GLU A 122 9.92 -2.35 10.57
CA GLU A 122 10.09 -2.49 12.02
C GLU A 122 9.26 -3.66 12.56
N ALA A 123 7.99 -3.75 12.17
CA ALA A 123 7.09 -4.83 12.53
C ALA A 123 7.63 -6.18 12.05
N LYS A 124 8.09 -6.25 10.78
CA LYS A 124 8.77 -7.42 10.21
C LYS A 124 9.95 -7.87 11.07
N LYS A 125 10.84 -6.94 11.44
CA LYS A 125 12.01 -7.25 12.26
C LYS A 125 11.61 -7.85 13.61
N LYS A 126 10.61 -7.27 14.29
CA LYS A 126 10.12 -7.77 15.59
C LYS A 126 9.49 -9.15 15.45
N MET A 127 8.64 -9.36 14.45
CA MET A 127 7.98 -10.64 14.23
C MET A 127 8.96 -11.76 13.84
N LEU A 128 9.96 -11.48 13.00
CA LEU A 128 11.01 -12.45 12.68
C LEU A 128 11.89 -12.79 13.89
N ALA A 129 12.19 -11.80 14.75
CA ALA A 129 12.90 -12.05 16.00
C ALA A 129 12.10 -12.97 16.93
N ALA A 130 10.79 -12.72 17.08
CA ALA A 130 9.90 -13.56 17.87
C ALA A 130 9.76 -14.98 17.30
N SER A 131 9.63 -15.12 15.97
CA SER A 131 9.65 -16.43 15.29
C SER A 131 10.94 -17.21 15.56
N SER A 132 12.10 -16.54 15.44
CA SER A 132 13.40 -17.13 15.75
C SER A 132 13.51 -17.55 17.22
N ALA A 133 13.05 -16.69 18.14
CA ALA A 133 13.03 -16.99 19.57
C ALA A 133 12.17 -18.21 19.89
N LEU A 134 11.00 -18.36 19.25
CA LEU A 134 10.15 -19.53 19.42
C LEU A 134 10.85 -20.83 19.00
N ARG A 135 11.59 -20.83 17.88
CA ARG A 135 12.38 -22.00 17.43
C ARG A 135 13.47 -22.40 18.42
N GLN A 136 14.03 -21.43 19.14
CA GLN A 136 15.15 -21.66 20.07
C GLN A 136 14.68 -21.93 21.51
N ALA A 137 13.40 -21.70 21.82
CA ALA A 137 12.86 -21.81 23.16
C ALA A 137 12.85 -23.25 23.67
N LYS A 138 13.44 -23.47 24.86
CA LYS A 138 13.58 -24.79 25.50
C LYS A 138 12.51 -25.09 26.54
N ASP A 139 11.79 -24.09 26.97
CA ASP A 139 10.77 -24.17 28.01
C ASP A 139 9.52 -23.34 27.65
N ASP A 140 8.44 -23.60 28.37
CA ASP A 140 7.13 -22.99 28.09
C ASP A 140 7.10 -21.49 28.41
N VAL A 141 7.94 -21.01 29.31
CA VAL A 141 8.05 -19.58 29.64
C VAL A 141 8.60 -18.81 28.45
N ALA A 142 9.71 -19.28 27.88
CA ALA A 142 10.32 -18.71 26.69
C ALA A 142 9.42 -18.81 25.46
N ARG A 143 8.71 -19.94 25.28
CA ARG A 143 7.73 -20.11 24.18
C ARG A 143 6.58 -19.11 24.29
N LYS A 144 6.04 -18.93 25.50
CA LYS A 144 4.97 -17.98 25.74
C LYS A 144 5.43 -16.55 25.51
N ALA A 145 6.63 -16.17 25.98
CA ALA A 145 7.19 -14.85 25.74
C ALA A 145 7.35 -14.57 24.23
N ALA A 146 7.91 -15.50 23.47
CA ALA A 146 8.04 -15.37 22.02
C ALA A 146 6.67 -15.22 21.31
N TRP A 147 5.66 -15.97 21.75
CA TRP A 147 4.30 -15.82 21.23
C TRP A 147 3.69 -14.46 21.57
N ASP A 148 3.84 -14.00 22.82
CA ASP A 148 3.30 -12.71 23.26
C ASP A 148 3.94 -11.54 22.50
N ASP A 149 5.27 -11.58 22.30
CA ASP A 149 6.01 -10.57 21.52
C ASP A 149 5.51 -10.51 20.07
N PHE A 150 5.31 -11.67 19.43
CA PHE A 150 4.75 -11.74 18.09
C PHE A 150 3.32 -11.22 18.04
N ALA A 151 2.44 -11.74 18.91
CA ALA A 151 1.03 -11.39 18.91
C ALA A 151 0.78 -9.92 19.28
N GLY A 152 1.65 -9.32 20.11
CA GLY A 152 1.61 -7.90 20.45
C GLY A 152 1.90 -6.98 19.27
N VAL A 153 2.63 -7.46 18.26
CA VAL A 153 2.87 -6.73 17.01
C VAL A 153 1.85 -7.10 15.94
N ALA A 154 1.53 -8.38 15.78
CA ALA A 154 0.69 -8.86 14.68
C ALA A 154 -0.78 -8.46 14.84
N LYS A 155 -1.36 -8.58 16.05
CA LYS A 155 -2.80 -8.32 16.24
C LYS A 155 -3.24 -6.89 15.93
N PRO A 156 -2.52 -5.83 16.35
CA PRO A 156 -2.90 -4.47 15.99
C PRO A 156 -2.92 -4.23 14.49
N LEU A 157 -2.04 -4.89 13.72
CA LEU A 157 -1.98 -4.76 12.26
C LEU A 157 -3.16 -5.42 11.55
N LEU A 158 -3.83 -6.36 12.20
CA LEU A 158 -4.95 -7.13 11.65
C LEU A 158 -6.31 -6.68 12.18
N ALA A 159 -6.34 -5.77 13.15
CA ALA A 159 -7.59 -5.36 13.80
C ALA A 159 -8.51 -4.52 12.90
N GLY A 160 -7.99 -3.96 11.79
CA GLY A 160 -8.65 -2.90 11.03
C GLY A 160 -8.74 -1.60 11.85
N GLU A 161 -8.61 -0.44 11.22
CA GLU A 161 -9.04 0.82 11.84
C GLU A 161 -10.56 0.95 11.82
#